data_AF-A0A4Y2H1Z6-F1
#
_entry.id   AF-A0A4Y2H1Z6-F1
#
_cell.length_a   1.000
_cell.length_b   1.000
_cell.length_c   1.000
_cell.angle_alpha   90.00
_cell.angle_beta   90.00
_cell.angle_gamma   90.00
#
_symmetry.space_group_name_H-M   'P 1'
#
loop_
_entity.id
_entity.type
_entity.pdbx_description
1 polymer ?
#
loop_
_entity_poly.entity_id
_entity_poly.type
_entity_poly.pdbx_seq_one_letter_code
_entity_poly.pdbx_strand_id
1 'polypeptide(L)'
;MKYSLPGDLCVQKVDSVRSNIEKAMNRTDFYSPIGLIRILKQVNPRHPYRVIQMRPDDFKYFLGTAKLLDYNSVPFTSVAILKFSRTLHTVIFKTSHDKLDPENSANTKFAQTSIRGSKNILNR
;
A
#
# COMPACT_ATOMS: atom_id res chain seq x y z
N MET A 1 6.73 -37.12 -3.71
CA MET A 1 7.31 -35.83 -4.15
C MET A 1 6.14 -34.88 -4.35
N LYS A 2 5.99 -33.81 -3.56
CA LYS A 2 4.86 -32.86 -3.72
C LYS A 2 5.26 -31.80 -4.75
N TYR A 3 4.56 -31.78 -5.88
CA TYR A 3 4.73 -30.79 -6.94
C TYR A 3 4.10 -29.47 -6.47
N SER A 4 4.90 -28.55 -5.95
CA SER A 4 4.49 -27.15 -5.84
C SER A 4 4.77 -26.47 -7.18
N LEU A 5 3.75 -25.85 -7.77
CA LEU A 5 3.92 -25.02 -8.95
C LEU A 5 4.88 -23.86 -8.60
N PRO A 6 5.81 -23.49 -9.49
CA PRO A 6 6.70 -22.35 -9.27
C PRO A 6 5.88 -21.06 -9.12
N GLY A 7 5.67 -20.63 -7.87
CA GLY A 7 4.85 -19.47 -7.52
C GLY A 7 4.13 -19.62 -6.17
N ASP A 8 3.72 -20.84 -5.82
CA ASP A 8 2.92 -21.08 -4.61
C ASP A 8 3.72 -21.04 -3.30
N LEU A 9 5.04 -21.17 -3.39
CA LEU A 9 5.91 -21.26 -2.22
C LEU A 9 5.82 -20.03 -1.32
N CYS A 10 5.64 -18.84 -1.90
CA CYS A 10 5.56 -17.59 -1.15
C CYS A 10 4.23 -17.50 -0.37
N VAL A 11 3.11 -17.78 -1.04
CA VAL A 11 1.76 -17.76 -0.44
C VAL A 11 1.67 -18.80 0.67
N GLN A 12 2.11 -20.04 0.39
CA GLN A 12 2.13 -21.12 1.39
C GLN A 12 2.98 -20.76 2.62
N LYS A 13 4.10 -20.06 2.43
CA LYS A 13 4.95 -19.63 3.54
C LYS A 13 4.24 -18.58 4.40
N VAL A 14 3.58 -17.60 3.79
CA VAL A 14 2.80 -16.58 4.52
C VAL A 14 1.65 -17.24 5.29
N ASP A 15 0.92 -18.16 4.67
CA ASP A 15 -0.20 -18.87 5.31
C ASP A 15 0.26 -19.73 6.48
N SER A 16 1.43 -20.36 6.36
CA SER A 16 2.02 -21.15 7.46
C SER A 16 2.36 -20.26 8.66
N VAL A 17 2.90 -19.07 8.42
CA VAL A 17 3.24 -18.10 9.47
C VAL A 17 1.97 -17.57 10.14
N ARG A 18 0.96 -17.21 9.34
CA ARG A 18 -0.35 -16.75 9.83
C ARG A 18 -1.00 -17.81 10.72
N SER A 19 -1.11 -19.05 10.23
CA SER A 19 -1.72 -20.17 10.98
C SER A 19 -1.03 -20.41 12.32
N ASN A 20 0.31 -20.31 12.36
CA ASN A 20 1.07 -20.48 13.59
C ASN A 20 0.82 -19.36 14.60
N ILE A 21 0.74 -18.11 14.14
CA ILE A 21 0.41 -16.96 14.99
C ILE A 21 -1.00 -17.11 15.57
N GLU A 22 -1.98 -17.42 14.73
CA GLU A 22 -3.37 -17.61 15.12
C GLU A 22 -3.52 -18.72 16.17
N LYS A 23 -2.85 -19.86 15.95
CA LYS A 23 -2.85 -20.97 16.91
C LYS A 23 -2.24 -20.59 18.27
N ALA A 24 -1.21 -19.75 18.28
CA ALA A 24 -0.60 -19.28 19.53
C ALA A 24 -1.54 -18.29 20.24
N MET A 25 -2.09 -17.32 19.52
CA MET A 25 -3.01 -16.32 20.07
C MET A 25 -4.29 -16.95 20.63
N ASN A 26 -4.87 -17.95 19.96
CA ASN A 26 -6.06 -18.64 20.44
C ASN A 26 -5.87 -19.40 21.76
N ARG A 27 -4.62 -19.64 22.18
CA ARG A 27 -4.29 -20.35 23.43
C ARG A 27 -3.88 -19.41 24.57
N THR A 28 -3.61 -18.15 24.25
CA THR A 28 -3.00 -17.21 25.19
C THR A 28 -3.71 -15.88 25.12
N ASP A 29 -4.35 -15.49 26.22
CA ASP A 29 -4.89 -14.14 26.36
C ASP A 29 -3.75 -13.13 26.54
N PHE A 30 -3.91 -11.94 25.97
CA PHE A 30 -2.99 -10.83 26.15
C PHE A 30 -3.75 -9.55 26.46
N TYR A 31 -3.28 -8.84 27.49
CA TYR A 31 -3.90 -7.60 27.98
C TYR A 31 -2.98 -6.38 27.80
N SER A 32 -1.85 -6.54 27.11
CA SER A 32 -0.86 -5.47 26.90
C SER A 32 -0.13 -5.65 25.56
N PRO A 33 0.25 -4.56 24.87
CA PRO A 33 1.09 -4.63 23.67
C PRO A 33 2.41 -5.37 23.89
N ILE A 34 2.98 -5.25 25.09
CA ILE A 34 4.22 -5.97 25.46
C ILE A 34 3.97 -7.48 25.57
N GLY A 35 2.80 -7.86 26.08
CA GLY A 35 2.34 -9.26 26.13
C GLY A 35 2.22 -9.85 24.73
N LEU A 36 1.63 -9.09 23.80
CA LEU A 36 1.53 -9.50 22.39
C LEU A 36 2.92 -9.71 21.76
N ILE A 37 3.87 -8.80 21.98
CA ILE A 37 5.25 -8.95 21.46
C ILE A 37 5.92 -10.22 22.00
N ARG A 38 5.73 -10.54 23.28
CA ARG A 38 6.26 -11.77 23.90
C ARG A 38 5.67 -13.02 23.26
N ILE A 39 4.35 -13.06 23.08
CA ILE A 39 3.66 -14.16 22.43
C ILE A 39 4.17 -14.35 21.00
N LEU A 40 4.25 -13.26 20.22
CA LEU A 40 4.72 -13.32 18.83
C LEU A 40 6.16 -13.84 18.70
N LYS A 41 7.05 -13.51 19.65
CA LYS A 41 8.42 -14.07 19.69
C LYS A 41 8.44 -15.56 20.05
N GLN A 42 7.46 -16.04 20.81
CA GLN A 42 7.34 -17.44 21.23
C GLN A 42 6.64 -18.34 20.21
N VAL A 43 5.95 -17.78 19.21
CA VAL A 43 5.26 -18.57 18.16
C VAL A 43 6.22 -19.54 17.45
N ASN A 44 7.46 -19.12 17.21
CA ASN A 44 8.49 -19.96 16.63
C ASN A 44 9.79 -19.85 17.46
N PRO A 45 9.97 -20.68 18.50
CA PRO A 45 11.13 -20.60 19.39
C PRO A 45 12.47 -20.84 18.69
N ARG A 46 12.48 -21.64 17.60
CA ARG A 46 13.69 -21.94 16.83
C ARG A 46 14.13 -20.76 15.96
N HIS A 47 13.16 -20.04 15.40
CA HIS A 47 13.40 -18.84 14.60
C HIS A 47 12.41 -17.75 15.00
N PRO A 48 12.68 -17.02 16.11
CA PRO A 48 11.78 -16.01 16.62
C PRO A 48 11.49 -14.92 15.59
N TYR A 49 10.23 -14.49 15.53
CA TYR A 49 9.84 -13.46 14.58
C TYR A 49 10.47 -12.11 14.92
N ARG A 50 10.87 -11.40 13.88
CA ARG A 50 11.23 -9.98 13.97
C ARG A 50 9.94 -9.16 14.00
N VAL A 51 9.56 -8.71 15.19
CA VAL A 51 8.40 -7.83 15.37
C VAL A 51 8.80 -6.40 15.00
N ILE A 52 8.04 -5.79 14.08
CA ILE A 52 8.21 -4.39 13.67
C ILE A 52 6.96 -3.64 14.10
N GLN A 53 7.14 -2.55 14.85
CA GLN A 53 6.05 -1.65 15.21
C GLN A 53 5.93 -0.59 14.12
N MET A 54 4.78 -0.54 13.44
CA MET A 54 4.49 0.49 12.46
C MET A 54 4.37 1.85 13.15
N ARG A 55 5.04 2.86 12.58
CA ARG A 55 4.86 4.27 12.90
C ARG A 55 3.64 4.83 12.15
N PRO A 56 3.05 5.95 12.59
CA PRO A 56 2.00 6.64 11.83
C PRO A 56 2.37 6.87 10.36
N ASP A 57 3.62 7.19 10.08
CA ASP A 57 4.13 7.44 8.73
C ASP A 57 4.24 6.17 7.85
N ASP A 58 4.28 4.97 8.46
CA ASP A 58 4.31 3.71 7.73
C ASP A 58 2.92 3.34 7.18
N PHE A 59 1.86 3.94 7.73
CA PHE A 59 0.50 3.72 7.25
C PHE A 59 0.27 4.50 5.95
N LYS A 60 0.07 3.74 4.87
CA LYS A 60 -0.27 4.32 3.57
C LYS A 60 -1.72 4.82 3.58
N TYR A 61 -1.91 6.14 3.50
CA TYR A 61 -3.25 6.74 3.41
C TYR A 61 -3.80 6.66 1.97
N PHE A 62 -4.23 5.47 1.57
CA PHE A 62 -4.71 5.22 0.21
C PHE A 62 -5.92 6.06 -0.19
N LEU A 63 -6.81 6.38 0.74
CA LEU A 63 -8.00 7.19 0.45
C LEU A 63 -7.64 8.62 0.03
N GLY A 64 -6.68 9.26 0.71
CA GLY A 64 -6.21 10.59 0.33
C GLY A 64 -5.41 10.57 -0.96
N THR A 65 -4.56 9.55 -1.12
CA THR A 65 -3.82 9.36 -2.38
C THR A 65 -4.75 9.13 -3.56
N ALA A 66 -5.86 8.39 -3.38
CA ALA A 66 -6.86 8.19 -4.42
C ALA A 66 -7.56 9.50 -4.80
N LYS A 67 -7.90 10.36 -3.83
CA LYS A 67 -8.46 11.70 -4.10
C LYS A 67 -7.47 12.61 -4.85
N LEU A 68 -6.17 12.46 -4.59
CA LEU A 68 -5.12 13.20 -5.29
C LEU A 68 -4.94 12.72 -6.74
N LEU A 69 -5.35 11.49 -7.05
CA LEU A 69 -5.23 10.87 -8.36
C LEU A 69 -6.61 10.80 -9.03
N ASP A 70 -7.33 11.92 -9.07
CA ASP A 70 -8.66 12.00 -9.66
C ASP A 70 -8.63 12.07 -11.19
N TYR A 71 -8.48 10.91 -11.83
CA TYR A 71 -8.47 10.79 -13.29
C TYR A 71 -9.82 11.11 -13.95
N ASN A 72 -10.87 11.48 -13.21
CA ASN A 72 -12.15 11.91 -13.81
C ASN A 72 -12.01 13.13 -14.72
N SER A 73 -10.95 13.93 -14.53
CA SER A 73 -10.60 15.06 -15.40
C SER A 73 -10.05 14.63 -16.77
N VAL A 74 -9.68 13.37 -16.95
CA VAL A 74 -9.20 12.82 -18.23
C VAL A 74 -10.40 12.38 -19.05
N PRO A 75 -10.63 12.95 -20.26
CA PRO A 75 -11.75 12.58 -21.10
C PRO A 75 -11.47 11.26 -21.82
N PHE A 76 -11.55 10.13 -21.11
CA PHE A 76 -11.15 8.81 -21.60
C PHE A 76 -11.80 8.40 -22.93
N THR A 77 -12.98 8.93 -23.24
CA THR A 77 -13.71 8.67 -24.50
C THR A 77 -13.09 9.34 -25.72
N SER A 78 -12.31 10.41 -25.56
CA SER A 78 -11.68 11.16 -26.66
C SER A 78 -10.16 11.03 -26.69
N VAL A 79 -9.57 10.26 -25.78
CA VAL A 79 -8.12 10.10 -25.65
C VAL A 79 -7.62 8.97 -26.55
N ALA A 80 -6.71 9.31 -27.44
CA ALA A 80 -6.02 8.39 -28.34
C ALA A 80 -4.73 7.81 -27.72
N ILE A 81 -4.00 8.61 -26.92
CA ILE A 81 -2.73 8.20 -26.30
C ILE A 81 -2.66 8.71 -24.86
N LEU A 82 -2.30 7.85 -23.92
CA LEU A 82 -1.98 8.17 -22.53
C LEU A 82 -0.50 7.89 -22.25
N LYS A 83 0.18 8.87 -21.64
CA LYS A 83 1.57 8.75 -21.20
C LYS A 83 1.64 9.02 -19.70
N PHE A 84 2.02 8.00 -18.95
CA PHE A 84 2.33 8.10 -17.53
C PHE A 84 3.79 8.54 -17.36
N SER A 85 4.01 9.55 -16.50
CA SER A 85 5.35 9.92 -16.06
C SER A 85 5.78 9.05 -14.88
N ARG A 86 7.05 9.17 -14.46
CA ARG A 86 7.55 8.55 -13.22
C ARG A 86 6.81 9.04 -11.98
N THR A 87 6.17 10.20 -12.06
CA THR A 87 5.31 10.76 -11.02
C THR A 87 3.85 10.49 -11.36
N LEU A 88 3.11 9.85 -10.43
CA LEU A 88 1.68 9.55 -10.59
C LEU A 88 0.79 10.80 -10.66
N HIS A 89 1.30 11.97 -10.29
CA HIS A 89 0.57 13.24 -10.24
C HIS A 89 0.48 13.99 -11.57
N THR A 90 0.95 13.40 -12.67
CA THR A 90 0.90 14.05 -13.98
C THR A 90 0.60 13.02 -15.05
N VAL A 91 -0.47 13.27 -15.77
CA VAL A 91 -0.92 12.44 -16.88
C VAL A 91 -0.90 13.31 -18.12
N ILE A 92 -0.17 12.83 -19.11
CA ILE A 92 -0.11 13.46 -20.42
C ILE A 92 -1.03 12.66 -21.33
N PHE A 93 -2.01 13.31 -21.95
CA PHE A 93 -2.90 12.66 -22.88
C PHE A 93 -3.01 13.42 -24.20
N LYS A 94 -3.24 12.66 -25.28
CA LYS A 94 -3.44 13.17 -26.64
C LYS A 94 -4.78 12.67 -27.16
N THR A 95 -5.53 13.57 -27.80
CA THR A 95 -6.86 13.28 -28.37
C THR A 95 -6.84 12.96 -29.86
N SER A 96 -5.70 13.12 -30.54
CA SER A 96 -5.53 12.81 -31.97
C SER A 96 -4.39 11.82 -32.23
N HIS A 97 -4.48 11.08 -33.35
CA HIS A 97 -3.47 10.11 -33.78
C HIS A 97 -2.30 10.72 -34.58
N ASP A 98 -2.22 12.04 -34.72
CA ASP A 98 -1.16 12.69 -35.50
C ASP A 98 0.24 12.42 -34.93
N LYS A 99 1.28 12.49 -35.78
CA LYS A 99 2.67 12.16 -35.40
C LYS A 99 3.39 13.22 -34.57
N LEU A 100 2.78 14.38 -34.29
CA LEU A 100 3.44 15.46 -33.54
C LEU A 100 3.70 15.09 -32.07
N ASP A 101 4.90 15.44 -31.60
CA ASP A 101 5.40 15.18 -30.26
C ASP A 101 4.41 15.62 -29.16
N PRO A 102 4.38 14.90 -28.02
CA PRO A 102 3.39 15.13 -26.97
C PRO A 102 3.56 16.47 -26.21
N GLU A 103 4.43 17.38 -26.64
CA GLU A 103 4.63 18.68 -25.98
C GLU A 103 3.39 19.59 -26.03
N ASN A 104 2.45 19.35 -26.96
CA ASN A 104 1.16 20.05 -27.04
C ASN A 104 0.04 19.42 -26.18
N SER A 105 0.37 18.48 -25.27
CA SER A 105 -0.64 17.82 -24.43
C SER A 105 -1.10 18.70 -23.27
N ALA A 106 -2.40 18.69 -22.99
CA ALA A 106 -2.95 19.28 -21.77
C ALA A 106 -2.37 18.56 -20.54
N ASN A 107 -1.69 19.32 -19.68
CA ASN A 107 -1.16 18.81 -18.42
C ASN A 107 -2.21 18.98 -17.32
N THR A 108 -2.85 17.90 -16.88
CA THR A 108 -3.58 17.91 -15.61
C THR A 108 -2.57 17.78 -14.48
N LYS A 109 -2.22 18.92 -13.86
CA LYS A 109 -1.48 18.95 -12.60
C LYS A 109 -2.48 18.76 -11.46
N PHE A 110 -2.39 17.65 -10.74
CA PHE A 110 -3.17 17.47 -9.53
C PHE A 110 -2.70 18.47 -8.46
N ALA A 111 -3.64 19.25 -7.90
CA ALA A 111 -3.32 20.25 -6.89
C ALA A 111 -2.76 19.57 -5.63
N GLN A 112 -1.59 20.03 -5.19
CA GLN A 112 -0.97 19.58 -3.95
C GLN A 112 -1.67 20.28 -2.78
N THR A 113 -2.73 19.67 -2.24
CA THR A 113 -3.30 20.15 -0.98
C THR A 113 -2.37 19.75 0.16
N SER A 114 -1.77 20.75 0.80
CA SER A 114 -0.97 20.61 2.00
C SER A 114 -1.76 19.80 3.04
N ILE A 115 -1.24 18.62 3.39
CA ILE A 115 -1.74 17.86 4.54
C ILE A 115 -1.26 18.61 5.80
N ARG A 116 -1.94 19.70 6.14
CA ARG A 116 -1.82 20.37 7.44
C ARG A 116 -3.07 20.03 8.25
N GLY A 117 -2.97 18.97 9.04
CA GLY A 117 -4.09 18.49 9.84
C GLY A 117 -3.73 17.55 10.98
N SER A 118 -2.50 17.58 11.50
CA SER A 118 -2.19 16.97 12.80
C SER A 118 -2.78 17.85 13.90
N LYS A 119 -4.08 17.73 14.14
CA LYS A 119 -4.67 18.25 15.38
C LYS A 119 -4.15 17.37 16.52
N ASN A 120 -3.30 17.99 17.34
CA ASN A 120 -2.93 17.53 18.66
C ASN A 120 -4.18 17.09 19.42
N ILE A 121 -4.34 15.78 19.67
CA ILE A 121 -5.15 15.32 20.79
C ILE A 121 -4.16 15.12 21.94
N LEU A 122 -4.02 16.23 22.66
CA LEU A 122 -3.34 16.37 23.93
C LEU A 122 -4.18 15.66 25.02
N ASN A 123 -3.54 14.72 25.72
CA ASN A 123 -3.76 14.26 27.09
C ASN A 123 -5.17 14.40 27.70
N ARG A 124 -5.78 13.25 28.01
CA ARG A 124 -6.34 12.94 29.33
C ARG A 124 -6.40 11.45 29.56
#